data_AF-A0A2V9XZA3-F1
#
_entry.id   AF-A0A2V9XZA3-F1
#
_cell.length_a   1.000
_cell.length_b   1.000
_cell.length_c   1.000
_cell.angle_alpha   90.00
_cell.angle_beta   90.00
_cell.angle_gamma   90.00
#
_symmetry.space_group_name_H-M   'P 1'
#
loop_
_entity.id
_entity.type
_entity.pdbx_description
1 polymer ?
#
loop_
_entity_poly.entity_id
_entity_poly.type
_entity_poly.pdbx_seq_one_letter_code
_entity_poly.pdbx_strand_id
1 'polypeptide(L)' 'LDLSDRIREMILGKKPTSEIRRAARDEGMRFLRESALDKVRLGMTTLKEINKVTFIEAMR' A
#
# COMPACT_ATOMS: atom_id res chain seq x y z
N LEU A 1 -13.51 4.51 -4.76
CA LEU A 1 -12.12 4.63 -4.26
C LEU A 1 -12.07 6.06 -3.78
N ASP A 2 -12.53 6.27 -2.56
CA ASP A 2 -12.94 7.61 -2.15
C ASP A 2 -11.77 8.21 -1.39
N LEU A 3 -11.31 9.35 -1.89
CA LEU A 3 -10.24 10.11 -1.26
C LEU A 3 -10.82 10.79 -0.02
N SER A 4 -10.45 10.32 1.17
CA SER A 4 -10.82 10.97 2.41
C SER A 4 -10.33 12.41 2.44
N ASP A 5 -11.04 13.28 3.16
CA ASP A 5 -10.65 14.68 3.27
C ASP A 5 -9.27 14.83 3.93
N ARG A 6 -8.92 13.95 4.89
CA ARG A 6 -7.58 13.88 5.49
C ARG A 6 -6.49 13.68 4.44
N ILE A 7 -6.63 12.68 3.56
CA ILE A 7 -5.63 12.42 2.52
C ILE A 7 -5.62 13.56 1.49
N ARG A 8 -6.77 14.15 1.17
CA ARG A 8 -6.89 15.31 0.28
C ARG A 8 -6.10 16.51 0.80
N GLU A 9 -6.27 16.84 2.08
CA GLU A 9 -5.52 17.92 2.74
C GLU A 9 -4.01 17.65 2.73
N MET A 10 -3.59 16.41 2.96
CA MET A 10 -2.17 16.04 2.90
C MET A 10 -1.57 16.21 1.49
N ILE A 11 -2.34 15.87 0.44
CA ILE A 11 -1.94 16.07 -0.95
C ILE A 11 -1.82 17.56 -1.27
N LEU A 12 -2.83 18.36 -0.90
CA LEU A 12 -2.83 19.82 -1.11
C LEU A 12 -1.67 20.49 -0.34
N GLY A 13 -1.39 20.02 0.86
CA GLY A 13 -0.26 20.43 1.69
C GLY A 13 1.09 19.87 1.24
N LYS A 14 1.15 19.12 0.12
CA LYS A 14 2.35 18.50 -0.44
C LYS A 14 3.18 17.72 0.59
N LYS A 15 2.48 17.01 1.49
CA LYS A 15 3.13 16.17 2.50
C LYS A 15 3.97 15.07 1.82
N PRO A 16 5.06 14.62 2.46
CA PRO A 16 5.84 13.50 1.95
C PRO A 16 4.96 12.30 1.63
N THR A 17 5.24 11.62 0.52
CA THR A 17 4.47 10.44 0.10
C THR A 17 4.51 9.31 1.13
N SER A 18 5.55 9.21 1.95
CA SER A 18 5.62 8.28 3.08
C SER A 18 4.54 8.55 4.15
N GLU A 19 4.31 9.82 4.47
CA GLU A 19 3.26 10.22 5.42
C GLU A 19 1.87 9.93 4.84
N ILE A 20 1.66 10.26 3.56
CA ILE A 20 0.40 9.98 2.87
C ILE A 20 0.12 8.47 2.83
N ARG A 21 1.13 7.65 2.52
CA ARG A 21 1.01 6.17 2.53
C ARG A 21 0.65 5.66 3.93
N ARG A 22 1.29 6.19 4.97
CA ARG A 22 0.98 5.81 6.36
C ARG A 22 -0.45 6.21 6.75
N ALA A 23 -0.86 7.43 6.45
CA ALA A 23 -2.22 7.89 6.74
C ALA A 23 -3.27 7.02 6.03
N ALA A 24 -3.03 6.66 4.77
CA ALA A 24 -3.91 5.78 4.01
C ALA A 24 -3.96 4.37 4.63
N ARG A 25 -2.83 3.84 5.11
CA ARG A 25 -2.77 2.58 5.85
C ARG A 25 -3.63 2.62 7.11
N ASP A 26 -3.49 3.69 7.89
CA ASP A 26 -4.23 3.90 9.14
C ASP A 26 -5.74 4.01 8.89
N GLU A 27 -6.14 4.51 7.71
CA GLU A 27 -7.53 4.56 7.24
C GLU A 27 -8.05 3.25 6.63
N GLY A 28 -7.27 2.18 6.71
CA GLY A 28 -7.68 0.83 6.26
C GLY A 28 -7.35 0.54 4.81
N MET A 29 -6.57 1.38 4.12
CA MET A 29 -6.04 1.04 2.80
C MET A 29 -5.09 -0.15 2.93
N ARG A 30 -5.43 -1.23 2.23
CA ARG A 30 -4.58 -2.40 2.10
C ARG A 30 -3.63 -2.25 0.92
N PHE A 31 -2.33 -2.47 1.13
CA PHE A 31 -1.36 -2.35 0.05
C PHE A 31 -1.39 -3.55 -0.91
N LEU A 32 -1.01 -3.29 -2.16
CA LEU A 32 -0.92 -4.32 -3.20
C LEU A 32 -0.05 -5.50 -2.76
N ARG A 33 1.08 -5.24 -2.11
CA ARG A 33 1.97 -6.32 -1.64
C ARG A 33 1.34 -7.18 -0.55
N GLU A 34 0.60 -6.58 0.37
CA GLU A 34 -0.09 -7.32 1.43
C GLU A 34 -1.20 -8.20 0.87
N SER A 35 -1.95 -7.69 -0.12
CA SER A 35 -2.93 -8.48 -0.86
C SER A 35 -2.26 -9.62 -1.64
N ALA A 36 -1.11 -9.35 -2.26
CA ALA A 36 -0.34 -10.34 -3.00
C ALA A 36 0.21 -11.46 -2.10
N LEU A 37 0.66 -11.13 -0.88
CA LEU A 37 1.13 -12.12 0.10
C LEU A 37 0.01 -13.07 0.54
N ASP A 38 -1.23 -12.59 0.71
CA ASP A 38 -2.35 -13.48 1.01
C ASP A 38 -2.65 -14.42 -0.16
N LYS A 39 -2.56 -13.94 -1.39
CA LYS A 39 -2.69 -14.81 -2.58
C LYS A 39 -1.61 -15.88 -2.62
N VAL A 40 -0.38 -15.57 -2.18
CA VAL A 40 0.68 -16.59 -2.03
C VAL A 40 0.31 -17.62 -0.96
N ARG A 41 -0.20 -17.18 0.21
CA ARG A 41 -0.63 -18.09 1.29
C ARG A 41 -1.77 -19.02 0.85
N LEU A 42 -2.65 -18.53 -0.01
CA LEU A 42 -3.74 -19.30 -0.61
C LEU A 42 -3.29 -20.19 -1.79
N GLY A 43 -2.01 -20.19 -2.15
CA GLY A 43 -1.48 -20.97 -3.27
C GLY A 43 -1.88 -20.47 -4.66
N MET A 44 -2.42 -19.25 -4.76
CA MET A 44 -2.90 -18.67 -6.02
C MET A 44 -1.78 -18.07 -6.88
N THR A 45 -0.63 -17.73 -6.27
CA THR A 45 0.53 -17.15 -6.95
C THR A 45 1.80 -17.45 -6.14
N THR A 46 2.97 -17.09 -6.68
CA THR A 46 4.27 -17.35 -6.06
C THR A 46 4.96 -16.08 -5.55
N LEU A 47 5.88 -16.23 -4.59
CA LEU A 47 6.74 -15.11 -4.15
C LEU A 47 7.51 -14.48 -5.33
N LYS A 48 7.93 -15.30 -6.30
CA LYS A 48 8.64 -14.85 -7.51
C LYS A 48 7.75 -13.96 -8.38
N GLU A 49 6.48 -14.30 -8.54
CA GLU A 49 5.54 -13.49 -9.33
C GLU A 49 5.22 -12.17 -8.63
N ILE A 50 4.91 -12.19 -7.33
CA ILE A 50 4.55 -10.96 -6.62
C ILE A 50 5.72 -9.98 -6.55
N ASN A 51 6.97 -10.46 -6.54
CA ASN A 51 8.16 -9.61 -6.57
C ASN A 51 8.37 -8.90 -7.93
N LYS A 52 7.75 -9.40 -9.02
CA LYS A 52 7.79 -8.72 -10.33
C LYS A 52 6.83 -7.53 -10.41
N VAL A 53 5.74 -7.57 -9.64
CA VAL A 53 4.61 -6.62 -9.77
C VAL A 53 4.38 -5.80 -8.50
N THR A 54 5.07 -6.11 -7.40
CA THR A 54 5.02 -5.35 -6.15
C THR A 54 6.42 -5.17 -5.56
N PHE A 55 6.67 -4.01 -4.96
CA PHE A 55 7.93 -3.69 -4.32
C PHE A 55 8.01 -4.26 -2.91
N ILE A 56 9.18 -4.77 -2.53
CA ILE A 56 9.51 -5.08 -1.15
C ILE A 56 9.78 -3.75 -0.44
N GLU A 57 8.77 -3.15 0.18
CA GLU A 57 9.00 -1.99 1.06
C GLU A 57 9.77 -2.49 2.29
N ALA A 58 11.07 -2.23 2.35
CA ALA A 58 11.78 -2.21 3.61
C ALA A 58 11.25 -1.00 4.39
N MET A 59 10.45 -1.22 5.43
CA MET A 59 10.13 -0.15 6.38
C MET A 59 11.45 0.37 6.93
N ARG A 60 11.82 1.58 6.54
CA ARG A 60 12.92 2.34 7.10
C ARG A 60 12.39 3.70 7.52
#